data_AF-A0A0D2EHY9-F1
#
_entry.id   AF-A0A0D2EHY9-F1
#
_cell.length_a   1.000
_cell.length_b   1.000
_cell.length_c   1.000
_cell.angle_alpha   90.00
_cell.angle_beta   90.00
_cell.angle_gamma   90.00
#
_symmetry.space_group_name_H-M   'P 1'
#
loop_
_entity.id
_entity.type
_entity.pdbx_description
1 polymer ?
#
loop_
_entity_poly.entity_id
_entity_poly.type
_entity_poly.pdbx_seq_one_letter_code
_entity_poly.pdbx_strand_id
1 'polypeptide(L)'
;MMDSFVDDKAEVCYSNTQAWTFWNRLVVQASETNSSIRHSLAALSSLHEWLEFTKRTPWQNYSFTLHYTKAITDINQSHGKLPLEIILIACVLFAHCDFLMGASAAGLTHLKSGHRIISESRKKQLQVSPEVSQLIVPIIEGFIAKSANYRLTETTIPKGETTESTTYSLPEMPKVFRDLHQANKYLQQALYWVLLLELGQPNHSTMAPGVRKYVADWATAFGQWKVVYELDDNLLKDWQLLLLAHHRMALLILKTLPPENDKGYSRAAADFRIMFAQLRTFLRGEYTKLDPKHSGDLVLKVHLGFIAPLFFIATECRVRGLRLNALEALKDLRIVEGHWNSCVAYAIAATAVEIDEKVNATNPGKTIRIKLDSVDRWKDGTMTLKYYKVFGHLLAGDAEFKTITEPACHHEVNMQWPAVRVVQLHGFQASVKPRKLHCSCRPAKTGK
;
A
#
# COMPACT_ATOMS: atom_id res chain seq x y z
N MET A 1 4.45 -1.61 10.37
CA MET A 1 5.22 -2.08 9.20
C MET A 1 4.82 -3.53 8.98
N MET A 2 4.16 -3.84 7.86
CA MET A 2 3.37 -5.07 7.70
C MET A 2 4.27 -6.31 7.54
N ASP A 3 4.23 -7.21 8.51
CA ASP A 3 4.63 -8.61 8.35
C ASP A 3 3.81 -9.22 7.20
N SER A 4 4.45 -9.70 6.12
CA SER A 4 3.71 -10.50 5.13
C SER A 4 3.97 -11.96 5.45
N PHE A 5 2.91 -12.66 5.82
CA PHE A 5 2.94 -14.04 6.29
C PHE A 5 2.85 -15.03 5.12
N VAL A 6 3.57 -14.76 4.03
CA VAL A 6 3.85 -15.78 3.02
C VAL A 6 4.80 -16.85 3.61
N ASP A 7 5.47 -16.51 4.72
CA ASP A 7 6.52 -17.31 5.33
C ASP A 7 5.99 -18.14 6.52
N ASP A 8 6.68 -19.26 6.79
CA ASP A 8 6.46 -20.17 7.92
C ASP A 8 6.16 -19.38 9.22
N LYS A 9 5.16 -19.81 9.99
CA LYS A 9 4.76 -19.14 11.24
C LYS A 9 5.95 -18.98 12.21
N ALA A 10 6.87 -19.94 12.23
CA ALA A 10 8.10 -19.84 13.00
C ALA A 10 9.02 -18.74 12.45
N GLU A 11 9.21 -18.69 11.12
CA GLU A 11 9.99 -17.65 10.45
C GLU A 11 9.41 -16.25 10.60
N VAL A 12 8.09 -16.08 10.63
CA VAL A 12 7.49 -14.75 10.82
C VAL A 12 7.60 -14.29 12.27
N CYS A 13 7.43 -15.18 13.24
CA CYS A 13 7.68 -14.86 14.64
C CYS A 13 9.16 -14.50 14.88
N TYR A 14 10.05 -15.27 14.27
CA TYR A 14 11.48 -15.00 14.25
C TYR A 14 11.79 -13.65 13.60
N SER A 15 11.29 -13.40 12.38
CA SER A 15 11.48 -12.14 11.65
C SER A 15 10.93 -10.92 12.38
N ASN A 16 9.80 -11.05 13.08
CA ASN A 16 9.26 -9.98 13.93
C ASN A 16 10.20 -9.63 15.09
N THR A 17 10.72 -10.66 15.75
CA THR A 17 11.66 -10.50 16.87
C THR A 17 12.97 -9.88 16.39
N GLN A 18 13.44 -10.30 15.21
CA GLN A 18 14.65 -9.75 14.59
C GLN A 18 14.45 -8.33 14.08
N ALA A 19 13.31 -8.01 13.47
CA ALA A 19 12.97 -6.66 13.07
C ALA A 19 12.85 -5.73 14.28
N TRP A 20 12.23 -6.18 15.37
CA TRP A 20 12.17 -5.42 16.62
C TRP A 20 13.59 -5.15 17.17
N THR A 21 14.45 -6.17 17.18
CA THR A 21 15.84 -6.06 17.64
C THR A 21 16.67 -5.14 16.72
N PHE A 22 16.46 -5.22 15.41
CA PHE A 22 17.06 -4.31 14.44
C PHE A 22 16.73 -2.85 14.77
N TRP A 23 15.44 -2.51 14.91
CA TRP A 23 15.01 -1.13 15.13
C TRP A 23 15.35 -0.61 16.54
N ASN A 24 15.16 -1.42 17.58
CA ASN A 24 15.29 -0.96 18.97
C ASN A 24 16.69 -1.11 19.55
N ARG A 25 17.57 -1.90 18.91
CA ARG A 25 18.95 -2.10 19.37
C ARG A 25 19.96 -1.69 18.29
N LEU A 26 19.95 -2.35 17.14
CA LEU A 26 21.02 -2.23 16.16
C LEU A 26 21.11 -0.82 15.57
N VAL A 27 19.98 -0.28 15.10
CA VAL A 27 19.90 1.06 14.52
C VAL A 27 20.30 2.13 15.55
N VAL A 28 19.86 1.98 16.80
CA VAL A 28 20.18 2.91 17.90
C VAL A 28 21.69 2.90 18.19
N GLN A 29 22.28 1.72 18.37
CA GLN A 29 23.73 1.58 18.62
C GLN A 29 24.58 2.09 17.45
N ALA A 30 24.16 1.82 16.20
CA ALA A 30 24.84 2.33 15.02
C ALA A 30 24.73 3.86 14.91
N SER A 31 23.62 4.47 15.35
CA SER A 31 23.45 5.93 15.34
C SER A 31 24.35 6.66 16.36
N GLU A 32 24.67 6.01 17.48
CA GLU A 32 25.61 6.55 18.48
C GLU A 32 27.04 6.60 17.96
N THR A 33 27.44 5.61 17.17
CA THR A 33 28.83 5.45 16.71
C THR A 33 29.09 6.00 15.31
N ASN A 34 28.06 6.13 14.46
CA ASN A 34 28.19 6.53 13.06
C ASN A 34 27.30 7.73 12.71
N SER A 35 27.92 8.83 12.26
CA SER A 35 27.22 10.08 11.93
C SER A 35 26.21 9.92 10.79
N SER A 36 26.54 9.13 9.77
CA SER A 36 25.65 8.90 8.64
C SER A 36 24.36 8.20 9.06
N ILE A 37 24.46 7.19 9.93
CA ILE A 37 23.28 6.50 10.49
C ILE A 37 22.48 7.43 11.38
N ARG A 38 23.14 8.24 12.21
CA ARG A 38 22.49 9.25 13.04
C ARG A 38 21.65 10.22 12.22
N HIS A 39 22.23 10.73 11.13
CA HIS A 39 21.53 11.63 10.22
C HIS A 39 20.42 10.91 9.45
N SER A 40 20.62 9.68 8.97
CA SER A 40 19.55 8.89 8.34
C SER A 40 18.37 8.64 9.28
N LEU A 41 18.65 8.29 10.54
CA LEU A 41 17.63 8.05 11.56
C LEU A 41 16.88 9.33 11.92
N ALA A 42 17.58 10.46 12.07
CA ALA A 42 16.97 11.76 12.31
C ALA A 42 16.08 12.21 11.14
N ALA A 43 16.53 11.96 9.89
CA ALA A 43 15.73 12.22 8.70
C ALA A 43 14.44 11.39 8.70
N LEU A 44 14.55 10.07 8.91
CA LEU A 44 13.40 9.17 8.97
C LEU A 44 12.41 9.58 10.07
N SER A 45 12.92 9.88 11.26
CA SER A 45 12.08 10.27 12.41
C SER A 45 11.38 11.59 12.17
N SER A 46 12.11 12.61 11.72
CA SER A 46 11.54 13.92 11.35
C SER A 46 10.46 13.79 10.27
N LEU A 47 10.71 12.97 9.25
CA LEU A 47 9.75 12.74 8.18
C LEU A 47 8.50 12.02 8.69
N HIS A 48 8.66 10.98 9.51
CA HIS A 48 7.54 10.27 10.12
C HIS A 48 6.69 11.21 10.96
N GLU A 49 7.31 11.97 11.86
CA GLU A 49 6.65 12.95 12.71
C GLU A 49 5.91 14.01 11.87
N TRP A 50 6.57 14.56 10.85
CA TRP A 50 5.96 15.55 9.97
C TRP A 50 4.70 15.02 9.29
N LEU A 51 4.76 13.80 8.74
CA LEU A 51 3.62 13.20 8.05
C LEU A 51 2.49 12.85 9.03
N GLU A 52 2.84 12.36 10.21
CA GLU A 52 1.88 11.99 11.25
C GLU A 52 1.15 13.21 11.82
N PHE A 53 1.88 14.28 12.16
CA PHE A 53 1.33 15.41 12.92
C PHE A 53 0.92 16.61 12.06
N THR A 54 1.52 16.84 10.91
CA THR A 54 1.20 18.05 10.11
C THR A 54 0.25 17.76 8.95
N LYS A 55 0.17 16.49 8.50
CA LYS A 55 -0.49 16.09 7.24
C LYS A 55 -0.03 16.91 6.02
N ARG A 56 1.13 17.58 6.13
CA ARG A 56 1.74 18.38 5.06
C ARG A 56 2.60 17.50 4.19
N THR A 57 3.01 18.08 3.08
CA THR A 57 3.76 17.34 2.08
C THR A 57 5.20 17.07 2.55
N PRO A 58 5.75 15.88 2.26
CA PRO A 58 7.08 15.49 2.72
C PRO A 58 8.22 16.47 2.40
N TRP A 59 8.19 17.11 1.22
CA TRP A 59 9.28 17.97 0.71
C TRP A 59 9.38 19.34 1.41
N GLN A 60 8.39 19.73 2.20
CA GLN A 60 8.43 20.95 3.00
C GLN A 60 9.19 20.77 4.32
N ASN A 61 9.50 19.52 4.68
CA ASN A 61 10.24 19.24 5.91
C ASN A 61 11.73 19.54 5.71
N TYR A 62 12.13 20.76 6.07
CA TYR A 62 13.51 21.20 6.01
C TYR A 62 14.46 20.30 6.82
N SER A 63 14.04 19.86 8.01
CA SER A 63 14.82 18.97 8.87
C SER A 63 15.08 17.61 8.21
N PHE A 64 14.07 17.05 7.54
CA PHE A 64 14.23 15.84 6.73
C PHE A 64 15.28 16.07 5.62
N THR A 65 15.10 17.08 4.78
CA THR A 65 16.02 17.36 3.67
C THR A 65 17.46 17.59 4.14
N LEU A 66 17.63 18.34 5.22
CA LEU A 66 18.94 18.62 5.82
C LEU A 66 19.64 17.33 6.26
N HIS A 67 18.97 16.51 7.07
CA HIS A 67 19.56 15.29 7.62
C HIS A 67 19.75 14.20 6.56
N TYR A 68 18.80 14.06 5.64
CA TYR A 68 18.91 13.14 4.51
C TYR A 68 20.14 13.46 3.65
N THR A 69 20.35 14.74 3.33
CA THR A 69 21.49 15.20 2.55
C THR A 69 22.81 14.97 3.29
N LYS A 70 22.89 15.35 4.59
CA LYS A 70 24.08 15.10 5.41
C LYS A 70 24.46 13.62 5.46
N ALA A 71 23.49 12.73 5.65
CA ALA A 71 23.75 11.29 5.68
C ALA A 71 24.35 10.76 4.36
N ILE A 72 23.80 11.18 3.21
CA ILE A 72 24.34 10.81 1.90
C ILE A 72 25.75 11.38 1.70
N THR A 73 25.97 12.64 2.09
CA THR A 73 27.29 13.28 2.01
C THR A 73 28.32 12.51 2.82
N ASP A 74 28.03 12.17 4.08
CA ASP A 74 28.91 11.40 4.95
C ASP A 74 29.25 10.02 4.35
N ILE A 75 28.25 9.32 3.80
CA ILE A 75 28.46 8.01 3.16
C ILE A 75 29.36 8.15 1.93
N ASN A 76 29.14 9.17 1.09
CA ASN A 76 29.96 9.39 -0.10
C ASN A 76 31.40 9.78 0.26
N GLN A 77 31.58 10.57 1.32
CA GLN A 77 32.90 10.98 1.84
C GLN A 77 33.66 9.85 2.54
N SER A 78 32.99 8.76 2.91
CA SER A 78 33.66 7.59 3.49
C SER A 78 34.53 6.82 2.49
N HIS A 79 34.45 7.15 1.19
CA HIS A 79 35.21 6.50 0.11
C HIS A 79 35.12 4.97 0.12
N GLY A 80 33.96 4.42 0.49
CA GLY A 80 33.73 2.97 0.53
C GLY A 80 34.38 2.24 1.71
N LYS A 81 34.85 2.97 2.73
CA LYS A 81 35.49 2.41 3.93
C LYS A 81 34.48 2.05 5.03
N LEU A 82 33.19 2.27 4.83
CA LEU A 82 32.19 1.95 5.83
C LEU A 82 32.06 0.43 6.03
N PRO A 83 31.87 -0.03 7.27
CA PRO A 83 31.55 -1.42 7.55
C PRO A 83 30.28 -1.85 6.80
N LEU A 84 30.24 -3.11 6.38
CA LEU A 84 29.11 -3.71 5.67
C LEU A 84 27.79 -3.48 6.41
N GLU A 85 27.79 -3.69 7.73
CA GLU A 85 26.63 -3.49 8.60
C GLU A 85 26.06 -2.07 8.49
N ILE A 86 26.92 -1.04 8.55
CA ILE A 86 26.52 0.36 8.44
C ILE A 86 25.88 0.65 7.08
N ILE A 87 26.47 0.14 5.99
CA ILE A 87 25.92 0.33 4.64
C ILE A 87 24.51 -0.29 4.54
N LEU A 88 24.32 -1.49 5.09
CA LEU A 88 23.04 -2.17 5.03
C LEU A 88 21.97 -1.52 5.92
N ILE A 89 22.34 -1.05 7.13
CA ILE A 89 21.46 -0.22 7.96
C ILE A 89 21.03 1.04 7.20
N ALA A 90 21.98 1.73 6.55
CA ALA A 90 21.67 2.90 5.75
C ALA A 90 20.72 2.58 4.59
N CYS A 91 20.93 1.46 3.86
CA CYS A 91 20.00 1.01 2.83
C CYS A 91 18.58 0.83 3.35
N VAL A 92 18.40 0.22 4.53
CA VAL A 92 17.07 0.05 5.13
C VAL A 92 16.49 1.41 5.53
N LEU A 93 17.24 2.29 6.20
CA LEU A 93 16.75 3.61 6.63
C LEU A 93 16.34 4.49 5.44
N PHE A 94 17.17 4.59 4.40
CA PHE A 94 16.86 5.36 3.19
C PHE A 94 15.67 4.76 2.44
N ALA A 95 15.55 3.44 2.39
CA ALA A 95 14.37 2.81 1.79
C ALA A 95 13.08 3.26 2.50
N HIS A 96 13.09 3.34 3.84
CA HIS A 96 11.94 3.81 4.60
C HIS A 96 11.66 5.30 4.42
N CYS A 97 12.70 6.14 4.33
CA CYS A 97 12.53 7.54 3.93
C CYS A 97 11.83 7.64 2.57
N ASP A 98 12.31 6.92 1.56
CA ASP A 98 11.72 6.92 0.23
C ASP A 98 10.29 6.36 0.20
N PHE A 99 9.99 5.33 1.00
CA PHE A 99 8.63 4.82 1.15
C PHE A 99 7.69 5.85 1.77
N LEU A 100 8.14 6.60 2.79
CA LEU A 100 7.36 7.68 3.40
C LEU A 100 7.21 8.89 2.47
N MET A 101 8.22 9.16 1.64
CA MET A 101 8.12 10.12 0.52
C MET A 101 7.20 9.61 -0.60
N GLY A 102 6.74 8.35 -0.54
CA GLY A 102 5.97 7.62 -1.55
C GLY A 102 6.72 7.35 -2.86
N ALA A 103 8.05 7.48 -2.85
CA ALA A 103 8.96 7.12 -3.93
C ALA A 103 9.33 5.63 -3.87
N SER A 104 8.36 4.72 -3.97
CA SER A 104 8.57 3.28 -3.74
C SER A 104 9.68 2.64 -4.58
N ALA A 105 9.84 3.09 -5.82
CA ALA A 105 10.89 2.60 -6.72
C ALA A 105 12.31 2.98 -6.24
N ALA A 106 12.46 4.17 -5.63
CA ALA A 106 13.73 4.59 -5.04
C ALA A 106 14.02 3.75 -3.79
N GLY A 107 13.02 3.56 -2.92
CA GLY A 107 13.19 2.72 -1.73
C GLY A 107 13.51 1.26 -2.07
N LEU A 108 12.88 0.69 -3.10
CA LEU A 108 13.25 -0.64 -3.61
C LEU A 108 14.65 -0.67 -4.23
N THR A 109 15.11 0.43 -4.85
CA THR A 109 16.49 0.53 -5.34
C THR A 109 17.50 0.43 -4.19
N HIS A 110 17.23 1.07 -3.04
CA HIS A 110 18.07 0.95 -1.85
C HIS A 110 18.13 -0.49 -1.34
N LEU A 111 16.98 -1.17 -1.22
CA LEU A 111 16.92 -2.56 -0.77
C LEU A 111 17.61 -3.52 -1.74
N LYS A 112 17.38 -3.39 -3.05
CA LYS A 112 18.07 -4.19 -4.09
C LYS A 112 19.57 -3.98 -4.07
N SER A 113 20.02 -2.75 -3.83
CA SER A 113 21.45 -2.43 -3.68
C SER A 113 22.02 -3.14 -2.46
N GLY A 114 21.33 -3.10 -1.31
CA GLY A 114 21.72 -3.84 -0.10
C GLY A 114 21.81 -5.35 -0.34
N HIS A 115 20.78 -5.94 -0.99
CA HIS A 115 20.78 -7.35 -1.37
C HIS A 115 21.95 -7.73 -2.29
N ARG A 116 22.25 -6.88 -3.28
CA ARG A 116 23.41 -7.08 -4.17
C ARG A 116 24.72 -7.09 -3.37
N ILE A 117 24.90 -6.15 -2.44
CA ILE A 117 26.10 -6.07 -1.59
C ILE A 117 26.25 -7.33 -0.72
N ILE A 118 25.15 -7.83 -0.14
CA ILE A 118 25.14 -9.10 0.61
C ILE A 118 25.58 -10.26 -0.29
N SER A 119 25.01 -10.35 -1.50
CA SER A 119 25.33 -11.43 -2.45
C SER A 119 26.80 -11.41 -2.90
N GLU A 120 27.37 -10.22 -3.13
CA GLU A 120 28.78 -10.04 -3.49
C GLU A 120 29.70 -10.39 -2.32
N SER A 121 29.31 -10.06 -1.08
CA SER A 121 30.07 -10.38 0.13
C SER A 121 30.13 -11.89 0.37
N ARG A 122 29.00 -12.59 0.18
CA ARG A 122 28.94 -14.07 0.24
C ARG A 122 29.82 -14.72 -0.83
N LYS A 123 29.79 -14.22 -2.08
CA LYS A 123 30.64 -14.71 -3.19
C LYS A 123 32.13 -14.54 -2.90
N LYS A 124 32.52 -13.46 -2.24
CA LYS A 124 33.90 -13.19 -1.83
C LYS A 124 34.32 -13.93 -0.55
N GLN A 125 33.45 -14.78 0.00
CA GLN A 125 33.69 -15.51 1.26
C GLN A 125 34.07 -14.59 2.43
N LEU A 126 33.61 -13.34 2.40
CA LEU A 126 33.79 -12.41 3.51
C LEU A 126 32.91 -12.89 4.68
N GLN A 127 33.47 -12.91 5.88
CA GLN A 127 32.73 -13.21 7.11
C GLN A 127 31.64 -12.15 7.28
N VAL A 128 30.38 -12.55 7.09
CA VAL A 128 29.21 -11.72 7.36
C VAL A 128 28.85 -11.90 8.83
N SER A 129 28.77 -10.82 9.60
CA SER A 129 28.46 -10.92 11.03
C SER A 129 27.10 -11.60 11.26
N PRO A 130 26.93 -12.29 12.40
CA PRO A 130 25.63 -12.85 12.79
C PRO A 130 24.53 -11.79 12.82
N GLU A 131 24.84 -10.57 13.27
CA GLU A 131 23.91 -9.44 13.30
C GLU A 131 23.40 -9.10 11.90
N VAL A 132 24.29 -9.00 10.91
CA VAL A 132 23.88 -8.72 9.53
C VAL A 132 23.00 -9.86 9.00
N SER A 133 23.44 -11.11 9.19
CA SER A 133 22.76 -12.28 8.64
C SER A 133 21.39 -12.54 9.27
N GLN A 134 21.23 -12.28 10.57
CA GLN A 134 20.01 -12.59 11.31
C GLN A 134 19.06 -11.40 11.46
N LEU A 135 19.58 -10.16 11.51
CA LEU A 135 18.78 -8.96 11.78
C LEU A 135 18.49 -8.15 10.52
N ILE A 136 19.43 -8.07 9.58
CA ILE A 136 19.30 -7.16 8.42
C ILE A 136 18.87 -7.89 7.15
N VAL A 137 19.49 -9.03 6.85
CA VAL A 137 19.19 -9.82 5.64
C VAL A 137 17.70 -10.17 5.53
N PRO A 138 17.03 -10.71 6.58
CA PRO A 138 15.62 -11.09 6.49
C PRO A 138 14.71 -9.89 6.22
N ILE A 139 15.07 -8.70 6.72
CA ILE A 139 14.32 -7.46 6.44
C ILE A 139 14.41 -7.13 4.96
N ILE A 140 15.63 -7.08 4.40
CA ILE A 140 15.85 -6.71 3.00
C ILE A 140 15.18 -7.73 2.06
N GLU A 141 15.43 -9.02 2.27
CA GLU A 141 14.87 -10.10 1.46
C GLU A 141 13.33 -10.13 1.57
N GLY A 142 12.79 -9.99 2.79
CA GLY A 142 11.34 -9.95 3.03
C GLY A 142 10.65 -8.78 2.31
N PHE A 143 11.25 -7.59 2.30
CA PHE A 143 10.70 -6.45 1.54
C PHE A 143 10.80 -6.66 0.02
N ILE A 144 11.89 -7.23 -0.48
CA ILE A 144 12.05 -7.53 -1.92
C ILE A 144 11.04 -8.58 -2.38
N ALA A 145 10.87 -9.67 -1.62
CA ALA A 145 9.89 -10.72 -1.91
C ALA A 145 8.46 -10.18 -1.92
N LYS A 146 8.09 -9.38 -0.91
CA LYS A 146 6.81 -8.66 -0.87
C LYS A 146 6.61 -7.82 -2.12
N SER A 147 7.64 -7.08 -2.53
CA SER A 147 7.56 -6.21 -3.68
C SER A 147 7.19 -6.93 -4.98
N ALA A 148 7.65 -8.18 -5.15
CA ALA A 148 7.28 -9.02 -6.28
C ALA A 148 5.80 -9.45 -6.23
N ASN A 149 5.29 -9.80 -5.04
CA ASN A 149 3.87 -10.19 -4.84
C ASN A 149 2.90 -9.03 -5.13
N TYR A 150 3.31 -7.82 -4.79
CA TYR A 150 2.58 -6.59 -5.10
C TYR A 150 2.79 -6.10 -6.55
N ARG A 151 3.50 -6.86 -7.40
CA ARG A 151 3.93 -6.43 -8.74
C ARG A 151 4.73 -5.10 -8.77
N LEU A 152 5.31 -4.65 -7.64
CA LEU A 152 6.16 -3.45 -7.51
C LEU A 152 7.50 -3.57 -8.28
N THR A 153 7.76 -4.70 -8.93
CA THR A 153 8.94 -4.96 -9.73
C THR A 153 8.85 -4.34 -11.14
N GLU A 154 9.94 -3.69 -11.56
CA GLU A 154 10.26 -3.49 -12.98
C GLU A 154 10.21 -4.85 -13.69
N THR A 155 9.23 -5.06 -14.58
CA THR A 155 9.07 -6.33 -15.30
C THR A 155 10.25 -6.62 -16.23
N THR A 156 11.11 -7.56 -15.83
CA THR A 156 11.74 -8.58 -16.69
C THR A 156 12.33 -9.66 -15.78
N ILE A 157 11.52 -10.67 -15.43
CA ILE A 157 12.05 -11.97 -15.05
C ILE A 157 11.75 -12.89 -16.24
N PRO A 158 12.75 -13.48 -16.90
CA PRO A 158 12.52 -14.53 -17.89
C PRO A 158 11.75 -15.67 -17.22
N LYS A 159 10.74 -16.21 -17.89
CA LYS A 159 10.06 -17.44 -17.46
C LYS A 159 11.09 -18.55 -17.36
N GLY A 160 11.46 -18.92 -16.14
CA GLY A 160 12.33 -20.06 -15.90
C GLY A 160 13.18 -19.83 -14.67
N GLU A 161 12.61 -20.07 -13.49
CA GLU A 161 13.34 -20.64 -12.35
C GLU A 161 12.31 -21.19 -11.36
N THR A 162 12.45 -22.49 -11.14
CA THR A 162 11.77 -23.44 -10.24
C THR A 162 10.80 -22.86 -9.20
N THR A 163 9.52 -23.20 -9.37
CA THR A 163 8.48 -23.13 -8.35
C THR A 163 8.70 -24.21 -7.29
N GLU A 164 9.39 -23.87 -6.20
CA GLU A 164 9.20 -24.60 -4.96
C GLU A 164 7.79 -24.33 -4.43
N SER A 165 7.08 -25.41 -4.10
CA SER A 165 5.72 -25.39 -3.56
C SER A 165 5.72 -24.80 -2.15
N THR A 166 5.72 -23.47 -2.04
CA THR A 166 5.51 -22.75 -0.78
C THR A 166 4.10 -23.03 -0.28
N THR A 167 3.99 -23.78 0.83
CA THR A 167 2.71 -24.11 1.45
C THR A 167 2.30 -22.94 2.34
N TYR A 168 1.44 -22.06 1.83
CA TYR A 168 0.94 -20.92 2.59
C TYR A 168 0.12 -21.38 3.80
N SER A 169 0.52 -20.99 5.01
CA SER A 169 -0.26 -21.26 6.23
C SER A 169 -0.84 -19.96 6.79
N LEU A 170 -2.17 -19.87 6.86
CA LEU A 170 -2.83 -18.70 7.43
C LEU A 170 -2.63 -18.68 8.96
N PRO A 171 -2.36 -17.52 9.57
CA PRO A 171 -2.34 -17.36 11.02
C PRO A 171 -3.64 -17.86 11.65
N GLU A 172 -3.58 -18.30 12.89
CA GLU A 172 -4.80 -18.61 13.63
C GLU A 172 -5.46 -17.31 14.10
N MET A 173 -6.77 -17.18 13.89
CA MET A 173 -7.54 -16.05 14.40
C MET A 173 -7.75 -16.24 15.90
N PRO A 174 -7.44 -15.24 16.76
CA PRO A 174 -7.78 -15.32 18.17
C PRO A 174 -9.29 -15.44 18.36
N LYS A 175 -9.73 -16.13 19.43
CA LYS A 175 -11.15 -16.27 19.74
C LYS A 175 -11.81 -14.91 20.01
N VAL A 176 -11.11 -14.05 20.75
CA VAL A 176 -11.55 -12.70 21.11
C VAL A 176 -10.35 -11.75 20.94
N PHE A 177 -10.59 -10.54 20.44
CA PHE A 177 -9.54 -9.51 20.40
C PHE A 177 -9.34 -8.86 21.77
N ARG A 178 -8.11 -8.50 22.09
CA ARG A 178 -7.75 -7.80 23.34
C ARG A 178 -8.13 -6.32 23.29
N ASP A 179 -7.98 -5.70 22.12
CA ASP A 179 -8.15 -4.28 21.88
C ASP A 179 -8.47 -4.02 20.39
N LEU A 180 -8.88 -2.79 20.10
CA LEU A 180 -9.17 -2.34 18.74
C LEU A 180 -7.94 -2.44 17.81
N HIS A 181 -6.74 -2.22 18.36
CA HIS A 181 -5.49 -2.28 17.60
C HIS A 181 -5.22 -3.69 17.05
N GLN A 182 -5.43 -4.72 17.86
CA GLN A 182 -5.30 -6.12 17.47
C GLN A 182 -6.37 -6.48 16.43
N ALA A 183 -7.61 -6.04 16.62
CA ALA A 183 -8.66 -6.24 15.62
C ALA A 183 -8.28 -5.65 14.25
N ASN A 184 -7.77 -4.41 14.24
CA ASN A 184 -7.29 -3.73 13.04
C ASN A 184 -6.10 -4.46 12.40
N LYS A 185 -5.13 -4.94 13.20
CA LYS A 185 -3.97 -5.70 12.71
C LYS A 185 -4.42 -6.97 11.95
N TYR A 186 -5.32 -7.76 12.53
CA TYR A 186 -5.81 -8.99 11.89
C TYR A 186 -6.69 -8.68 10.66
N LEU A 187 -7.41 -7.56 10.66
CA LEU A 187 -8.17 -7.13 9.49
C LEU A 187 -7.26 -6.73 8.33
N GLN A 188 -6.19 -5.98 8.60
CA GLN A 188 -5.16 -5.64 7.60
C GLN A 188 -4.58 -6.88 6.94
N GLN A 189 -4.29 -7.92 7.74
CA GLN A 189 -3.84 -9.21 7.21
C GLN A 189 -4.89 -9.85 6.31
N ALA A 190 -6.16 -9.87 6.75
CA ALA A 190 -7.25 -10.42 5.97
C ALA A 190 -7.40 -9.72 4.60
N LEU A 191 -7.35 -8.38 4.59
CA LEU A 191 -7.43 -7.60 3.37
C LEU A 191 -6.23 -7.82 2.43
N TYR A 192 -5.03 -7.98 2.99
CA TYR A 192 -3.85 -8.33 2.21
C TYR A 192 -4.03 -9.66 1.47
N TRP A 193 -4.57 -10.68 2.15
CA TRP A 193 -4.86 -11.96 1.51
C TRP A 193 -5.92 -11.86 0.41
N VAL A 194 -6.96 -11.05 0.63
CA VAL A 194 -7.97 -10.78 -0.39
C VAL A 194 -7.35 -10.12 -1.61
N LEU A 195 -6.46 -9.14 -1.42
CA LEU A 195 -5.71 -8.50 -2.51
C LEU A 195 -4.85 -9.50 -3.29
N LEU A 196 -4.11 -10.39 -2.60
CA LEU A 196 -3.28 -11.40 -3.27
C LEU A 196 -4.10 -12.35 -4.14
N LEU A 197 -5.28 -12.76 -3.67
CA LEU A 197 -6.21 -13.55 -4.47
C LEU A 197 -6.72 -12.78 -5.69
N GLU A 198 -6.99 -11.49 -5.53
CA GLU A 198 -7.49 -10.63 -6.61
C GLU A 198 -6.45 -10.40 -7.72
N LEU A 199 -5.16 -10.34 -7.37
CA LEU A 199 -4.04 -10.24 -8.30
C LEU A 199 -3.83 -11.51 -9.16
N GLY A 200 -4.52 -12.61 -8.84
CA GLY A 200 -4.67 -13.77 -9.70
C GLY A 200 -3.39 -14.57 -9.97
N GLN A 201 -2.41 -14.58 -9.04
CA GLN A 201 -1.22 -15.43 -9.21
C GLN A 201 -1.60 -16.91 -9.08
N PRO A 202 -1.03 -17.81 -9.92
CA PRO A 202 -1.44 -19.22 -10.01
C PRO A 202 -1.38 -19.96 -8.66
N ASN A 203 -0.41 -19.62 -7.80
CA ASN A 203 -0.22 -20.25 -6.49
C ASN A 203 -1.22 -19.80 -5.40
N HIS A 204 -1.96 -18.70 -5.59
CA HIS A 204 -2.86 -18.17 -4.57
C HIS A 204 -4.29 -18.73 -4.69
N SER A 205 -4.68 -19.27 -5.84
CA SER A 205 -6.05 -19.79 -6.06
C SER A 205 -6.45 -20.89 -5.06
N THR A 206 -5.50 -21.74 -4.66
CA THR A 206 -5.67 -22.80 -3.67
C THR A 206 -5.92 -22.28 -2.25
N MET A 207 -5.53 -21.02 -1.96
CA MET A 207 -5.72 -20.40 -0.66
C MET A 207 -7.14 -19.83 -0.46
N ALA A 208 -7.94 -19.71 -1.52
CA ALA A 208 -9.23 -19.02 -1.47
C ALA A 208 -10.17 -19.56 -0.36
N PRO A 209 -10.32 -20.88 -0.12
CA PRO A 209 -11.13 -21.39 0.98
C PRO A 209 -10.61 -20.95 2.36
N GLY A 210 -9.29 -21.00 2.54
CA GLY A 210 -8.65 -20.58 3.79
C GLY A 210 -8.84 -19.09 4.06
N VAL A 211 -8.67 -18.24 3.05
CA VAL A 211 -8.84 -16.78 3.19
C VAL A 211 -10.31 -16.43 3.47
N ARG A 212 -11.27 -17.11 2.81
CA ARG A 212 -12.70 -16.96 3.12
C ARG A 212 -13.00 -17.30 4.58
N LYS A 213 -12.44 -18.41 5.08
CA LYS A 213 -12.57 -18.79 6.48
C LYS A 213 -11.95 -17.73 7.40
N TYR A 214 -10.74 -17.27 7.11
CA TYR A 214 -10.04 -16.26 7.92
C TYR A 214 -10.81 -14.93 8.02
N VAL A 215 -11.39 -14.44 6.91
CA VAL A 215 -12.25 -13.25 6.90
C VAL A 215 -13.54 -13.47 7.69
N ALA A 216 -14.11 -14.68 7.67
CA ALA A 216 -15.30 -15.01 8.47
C ALA A 216 -14.97 -15.13 9.97
N ASP A 217 -13.84 -15.77 10.31
CA ASP A 217 -13.35 -15.92 11.67
C ASP A 217 -13.08 -14.54 12.30
N TRP A 218 -12.55 -13.58 11.53
CA TRP A 218 -12.38 -12.20 11.99
C TRP A 218 -13.68 -11.58 12.47
N ALA A 219 -14.78 -11.74 11.73
CA ALA A 219 -16.09 -11.20 12.13
C ALA A 219 -16.62 -11.84 13.41
N THR A 220 -16.37 -13.14 13.58
CA THR A 220 -16.74 -13.89 14.78
C THR A 220 -15.97 -13.35 16.00
N ALA A 221 -14.64 -13.23 15.89
CA ALA A 221 -13.79 -12.71 16.95
C ALA A 221 -14.11 -11.24 17.29
N PHE A 222 -14.40 -10.44 16.26
CA PHE A 222 -14.80 -9.03 16.41
C PHE A 222 -16.16 -8.91 17.12
N GLY A 223 -17.12 -9.76 16.75
CA GLY A 223 -18.43 -9.83 17.40
C GLY A 223 -18.33 -10.22 18.87
N GLN A 224 -17.50 -11.21 19.21
CA GLN A 224 -17.27 -11.58 20.62
C GLN A 224 -16.61 -10.45 21.40
N TRP A 225 -15.62 -9.78 20.83
CA TRP A 225 -14.99 -8.61 21.45
C TRP A 225 -15.99 -7.50 21.75
N LYS A 226 -16.91 -7.21 20.82
CA LYS A 226 -17.98 -6.22 21.02
C LYS A 226 -18.96 -6.55 22.15
N VAL A 227 -19.20 -7.83 22.42
CA VAL A 227 -20.10 -8.26 23.50
C VAL A 227 -19.40 -8.16 24.85
N VAL A 228 -18.10 -8.52 24.90
CA VAL A 228 -17.31 -8.48 26.13
C VAL A 228 -16.97 -7.05 26.55
N TYR A 229 -16.79 -6.15 25.58
CA TYR A 229 -16.46 -4.75 25.81
C TYR A 229 -17.63 -3.86 25.37
N GLU A 230 -18.53 -3.56 26.32
CA GLU A 230 -19.43 -2.41 26.18
C GLU A 230 -18.57 -1.15 26.18
N LEU A 231 -18.46 -0.51 25.02
CA LEU A 231 -17.69 0.72 24.87
C LEU A 231 -18.58 1.91 25.21
N ASP A 232 -18.22 2.66 26.24
CA ASP A 232 -18.85 3.96 26.52
C ASP A 232 -18.24 5.09 25.68
N ASP A 233 -17.13 4.84 24.99
CA ASP A 233 -16.43 5.82 24.17
C ASP A 233 -16.99 5.88 22.73
N ASN A 234 -17.49 7.06 22.35
CA ASN A 234 -18.01 7.34 21.02
C ASN A 234 -16.94 7.22 19.92
N LEU A 235 -15.70 7.62 20.19
CA LEU A 235 -14.61 7.51 19.22
C LEU A 235 -14.32 6.04 18.91
N LEU A 236 -14.27 5.19 19.94
CA LEU A 236 -14.08 3.74 19.75
C LEU A 236 -15.25 3.11 18.96
N LYS A 237 -16.50 3.53 19.21
CA LYS A 237 -17.66 3.09 18.41
C LYS A 237 -17.49 3.45 16.95
N ASP A 238 -17.05 4.67 16.66
CA ASP A 238 -16.81 5.10 15.29
C ASP A 238 -15.72 4.24 14.64
N TRP A 239 -14.59 4.01 15.31
CA TRP A 239 -13.55 3.11 14.79
C TRP A 239 -14.04 1.70 14.46
N GLN A 240 -14.98 1.16 15.25
CA GLN A 240 -15.60 -0.12 14.91
C GLN A 240 -16.35 -0.06 13.57
N LEU A 241 -17.05 1.04 13.28
CA LEU A 241 -17.74 1.23 12.00
C LEU A 241 -16.76 1.22 10.84
N LEU A 242 -15.58 1.84 11.00
CA LEU A 242 -14.55 1.83 9.97
C LEU A 242 -14.00 0.42 9.70
N LEU A 243 -13.69 -0.35 10.74
CA LEU A 243 -13.24 -1.74 10.57
C LEU A 243 -14.32 -2.62 9.92
N LEU A 244 -15.58 -2.46 10.32
CA LEU A 244 -16.70 -3.18 9.70
C LEU A 244 -16.88 -2.83 8.22
N ALA A 245 -16.66 -1.57 7.82
CA ALA A 245 -16.71 -1.17 6.42
C ALA A 245 -15.66 -1.90 5.58
N HIS A 246 -14.41 -1.99 6.07
CA HIS A 246 -13.34 -2.73 5.40
C HIS A 246 -13.59 -4.22 5.34
N HIS A 247 -14.08 -4.81 6.44
CA HIS A 247 -14.46 -6.22 6.46
C HIS A 247 -15.52 -6.53 5.41
N ARG A 248 -16.52 -5.65 5.27
CA ARG A 248 -17.57 -5.78 4.26
C ARG A 248 -17.02 -5.66 2.84
N MET A 249 -16.11 -4.73 2.60
CA MET A 249 -15.37 -4.63 1.33
C MET A 249 -14.65 -5.94 1.01
N ALA A 250 -13.92 -6.52 1.98
CA ALA A 250 -13.23 -7.81 1.84
C ALA A 250 -14.19 -8.94 1.42
N LEU A 251 -15.34 -9.05 2.09
CA LEU A 251 -16.35 -10.05 1.79
C LEU A 251 -16.94 -9.88 0.39
N LEU A 252 -17.16 -8.64 -0.05
CA LEU A 252 -17.69 -8.35 -1.38
C LEU A 252 -16.69 -8.77 -2.46
N ILE A 253 -15.41 -8.40 -2.32
CA ILE A 253 -14.35 -8.81 -3.24
C ILE A 253 -14.25 -10.33 -3.33
N LEU A 254 -14.24 -11.02 -2.18
CA LEU A 254 -14.20 -12.49 -2.12
C LEU A 254 -15.42 -13.12 -2.80
N LYS A 255 -16.63 -12.59 -2.61
CA LYS A 255 -17.85 -13.10 -3.27
C LYS A 255 -17.79 -12.95 -4.80
N THR A 256 -17.05 -11.97 -5.29
CA THR A 256 -16.87 -11.72 -6.72
C THR A 256 -15.64 -12.40 -7.31
N LEU A 257 -14.90 -13.24 -6.59
CA LEU A 257 -13.79 -14.00 -7.15
C LEU A 257 -14.26 -15.18 -8.03
N PRO A 258 -13.63 -15.42 -9.21
CA PRO A 258 -12.60 -14.59 -9.84
C PRO A 258 -13.18 -13.24 -10.29
N PRO A 259 -12.41 -12.14 -10.21
CA PRO A 259 -12.92 -10.76 -10.20
C PRO A 259 -13.85 -10.41 -11.38
N GLU A 260 -13.79 -11.16 -12.48
CA GLU A 260 -14.68 -11.10 -13.64
C GLU A 260 -16.17 -11.39 -13.34
N ASN A 261 -16.50 -11.84 -12.12
CA ASN A 261 -17.88 -12.06 -11.67
C ASN A 261 -18.58 -10.77 -11.18
N ASP A 262 -18.74 -9.81 -12.09
CA ASP A 262 -19.32 -8.49 -11.80
C ASP A 262 -20.82 -8.53 -11.40
N LYS A 263 -21.52 -9.64 -11.68
CA LYS A 263 -22.91 -9.85 -11.23
C LYS A 263 -23.06 -9.81 -9.71
N GLY A 264 -21.99 -10.12 -8.97
CA GLY A 264 -22.01 -10.10 -7.50
C GLY A 264 -22.26 -8.70 -6.94
N TYR A 265 -21.65 -7.67 -7.52
CA TYR A 265 -21.83 -6.29 -7.05
C TYR A 265 -23.22 -5.73 -7.37
N SER A 266 -23.82 -6.13 -8.49
CA SER A 266 -25.18 -5.74 -8.84
C SER A 266 -26.22 -6.18 -7.81
N ARG A 267 -25.99 -7.32 -7.13
CA ARG A 267 -26.87 -7.83 -6.07
C ARG A 267 -26.49 -7.35 -4.67
N ALA A 268 -25.36 -6.65 -4.53
CA ALA A 268 -24.80 -6.19 -3.26
C ALA A 268 -25.24 -4.77 -2.85
N ALA A 269 -26.32 -4.24 -3.44
CA ALA A 269 -26.75 -2.87 -3.19
C ALA A 269 -27.04 -2.58 -1.71
N ALA A 270 -27.54 -3.56 -0.95
CA ALA A 270 -27.73 -3.42 0.50
C ALA A 270 -26.39 -3.36 1.25
N ASP A 271 -25.41 -4.19 0.86
CA ASP A 271 -24.08 -4.19 1.45
C ASP A 271 -23.38 -2.84 1.26
N PHE A 272 -23.42 -2.29 0.05
CA PHE A 272 -22.85 -0.97 -0.24
C PHE A 272 -23.53 0.15 0.54
N ARG A 273 -24.86 0.10 0.75
CA ARG A 273 -25.58 1.08 1.59
C ARG A 273 -25.08 1.05 3.02
N ILE A 274 -24.94 -0.13 3.60
CA ILE A 274 -24.50 -0.28 4.99
C ILE A 274 -23.04 0.17 5.13
N MET A 275 -22.18 -0.23 4.20
CA MET A 275 -20.78 0.20 4.18
C MET A 275 -20.64 1.72 4.09
N PHE A 276 -21.39 2.37 3.20
CA PHE A 276 -21.38 3.83 3.11
C PHE A 276 -21.96 4.49 4.36
N ALA A 277 -23.02 3.93 4.96
CA ALA A 277 -23.59 4.46 6.19
C ALA A 277 -22.60 4.40 7.37
N GLN A 278 -21.82 3.32 7.48
CA GLN A 278 -20.74 3.17 8.47
C GLN A 278 -19.67 4.25 8.29
N LEU A 279 -19.18 4.44 7.06
CA LEU A 279 -18.18 5.47 6.74
C LEU A 279 -18.72 6.88 7.00
N ARG A 280 -19.94 7.18 6.54
CA ARG A 280 -20.55 8.51 6.70
C ARG A 280 -20.80 8.86 8.17
N THR A 281 -21.17 7.89 8.99
CA THR A 281 -21.37 8.10 10.43
C THR A 281 -20.06 8.54 11.08
N PHE A 282 -18.96 7.84 10.79
CA PHE A 282 -17.63 8.23 11.24
C PHE A 282 -17.26 9.64 10.76
N LEU A 283 -17.39 9.91 9.46
CA LEU A 283 -16.97 11.18 8.86
C LEU A 283 -17.73 12.40 9.42
N ARG A 284 -18.96 12.21 9.91
CA ARG A 284 -19.74 13.28 10.55
C ARG A 284 -19.24 13.68 11.93
N GLY A 285 -18.48 12.83 12.61
CA GLY A 285 -17.92 13.16 13.92
C GLY A 285 -16.74 14.15 13.87
N GLU A 286 -16.46 14.77 12.71
CA GLU A 286 -15.38 15.74 12.48
C GLU A 286 -13.97 15.29 12.90
N TYR A 287 -13.76 13.99 13.10
CA TYR A 287 -12.50 13.42 13.57
C TYR A 287 -11.31 13.68 12.64
N THR A 288 -11.56 14.03 11.37
CA THR A 288 -10.52 14.44 10.42
C THR A 288 -9.87 15.79 10.79
N LYS A 289 -10.53 16.60 11.64
CA LYS A 289 -10.11 17.91 12.12
C LYS A 289 -9.54 17.91 13.55
N LEU A 290 -9.51 16.77 14.24
CA LEU A 290 -8.97 16.69 15.61
C LEU A 290 -7.49 17.09 15.64
N ASP A 291 -7.12 17.88 16.67
CA ASP A 291 -5.75 18.31 16.91
C ASP A 291 -4.86 17.10 17.29
N PRO A 292 -3.84 16.77 16.48
CA PRO A 292 -2.93 15.66 16.75
C PRO A 292 -2.25 15.73 18.12
N LYS A 293 -2.09 16.93 18.71
CA LYS A 293 -1.44 17.12 20.03
C LYS A 293 -2.31 16.67 21.21
N HIS A 294 -3.62 16.63 21.05
CA HIS A 294 -4.58 16.27 22.10
C HIS A 294 -5.16 14.86 21.92
N SER A 295 -4.78 14.18 20.83
CA SER A 295 -5.35 12.90 20.39
C SER A 295 -4.47 11.70 20.81
N GLY A 296 -3.95 11.76 22.04
CA GLY A 296 -3.06 10.74 22.60
C GLY A 296 -3.62 9.31 22.44
N ASP A 297 -2.77 8.43 21.92
CA ASP A 297 -2.89 6.96 21.81
C ASP A 297 -4.00 6.31 20.97
N LEU A 298 -5.09 6.99 20.61
CA LEU A 298 -6.20 6.34 19.85
C LEU A 298 -6.28 6.71 18.37
N VAL A 299 -5.61 7.79 17.96
CA VAL A 299 -5.86 8.42 16.66
C VAL A 299 -4.64 8.19 15.75
N LEU A 300 -4.83 7.34 14.73
CA LEU A 300 -4.03 7.29 13.49
C LEU A 300 -2.69 6.53 13.45
N LYS A 301 -2.34 5.71 14.44
CA LYS A 301 -1.23 4.76 14.25
C LYS A 301 -1.72 3.49 13.54
N VAL A 302 -1.65 3.51 12.20
CA VAL A 302 -1.86 2.36 11.30
C VAL A 302 -3.34 1.97 11.10
N HIS A 303 -4.25 2.93 10.87
CA HIS A 303 -5.62 2.59 10.43
C HIS A 303 -5.70 2.24 8.94
N LEU A 304 -6.74 1.49 8.56
CA LEU A 304 -7.04 1.11 7.18
C LEU A 304 -7.48 2.26 6.26
N GLY A 305 -7.87 3.41 6.84
CA GLY A 305 -8.22 4.62 6.09
C GLY A 305 -9.63 4.63 5.49
N PHE A 306 -10.10 5.75 4.98
CA PHE A 306 -11.42 5.94 4.35
C PHE A 306 -11.34 5.90 2.83
N ILE A 307 -10.19 6.20 2.24
CA ILE A 307 -10.05 6.35 0.78
C ILE A 307 -10.35 5.02 0.08
N ALA A 308 -9.76 3.92 0.55
CA ALA A 308 -9.96 2.59 -0.02
C ALA A 308 -11.44 2.17 -0.14
N PRO A 309 -12.24 2.15 0.95
CA PRO A 309 -13.64 1.73 0.87
C PRO A 309 -14.53 2.75 0.14
N LEU A 310 -14.26 4.06 0.23
CA LEU A 310 -15.01 5.05 -0.55
C LEU A 310 -14.74 4.93 -2.05
N PHE A 311 -13.49 4.72 -2.44
CA PHE A 311 -13.10 4.46 -3.82
C PHE A 311 -13.80 3.21 -4.34
N PHE A 312 -13.78 2.13 -3.57
CA PHE A 312 -14.47 0.88 -3.90
C PHE A 312 -15.98 1.09 -4.09
N ILE A 313 -16.65 1.87 -3.23
CA ILE A 313 -18.08 2.21 -3.44
C ILE A 313 -18.28 2.98 -4.75
N ALA A 314 -17.44 3.98 -5.02
CA ALA A 314 -17.56 4.82 -6.21
C ALA A 314 -17.38 4.03 -7.51
N THR A 315 -16.41 3.10 -7.56
CA THR A 315 -16.10 2.34 -8.78
C THR A 315 -16.91 1.06 -8.93
N GLU A 316 -17.24 0.37 -7.83
CA GLU A 316 -17.88 -0.96 -7.85
C GLU A 316 -19.39 -0.97 -7.65
N CYS A 317 -19.96 0.02 -6.96
CA CYS A 317 -21.40 0.02 -6.67
C CYS A 317 -22.23 0.30 -7.93
N ARG A 318 -23.32 -0.43 -8.14
CA ARG A 318 -24.28 -0.17 -9.25
C ARG A 318 -25.29 0.94 -8.96
N VAL A 319 -25.45 1.34 -7.70
CA VAL A 319 -26.45 2.35 -7.32
C VAL A 319 -25.86 3.74 -7.55
N ARG A 320 -26.32 4.43 -8.60
CA ARG A 320 -25.83 5.76 -8.99
C ARG A 320 -25.75 6.75 -7.83
N GLY A 321 -26.81 6.85 -7.02
CA GLY A 321 -26.82 7.75 -5.86
C GLY A 321 -25.73 7.45 -4.84
N LEU A 322 -25.42 6.17 -4.57
CA LEU A 322 -24.33 5.81 -3.65
C LEU A 322 -22.96 6.14 -4.22
N ARG A 323 -22.75 5.93 -5.53
CA ARG A 323 -21.49 6.27 -6.20
C ARG A 323 -21.20 7.76 -6.09
N LEU A 324 -22.21 8.60 -6.39
CA LEU A 324 -22.09 10.05 -6.30
C LEU A 324 -21.80 10.51 -4.87
N ASN A 325 -22.51 9.96 -3.88
CA ASN A 325 -22.25 10.28 -2.48
C ASN A 325 -20.84 9.86 -2.01
N ALA A 326 -20.32 8.73 -2.52
CA ALA A 326 -18.96 8.30 -2.23
C ALA A 326 -17.90 9.18 -2.90
N LEU A 327 -18.15 9.65 -4.13
CA LEU A 327 -17.31 10.63 -4.82
C LEU A 327 -17.27 11.96 -4.07
N GLU A 328 -18.43 12.47 -3.63
CA GLU A 328 -18.51 13.67 -2.81
C GLU A 328 -17.71 13.52 -1.51
N ALA A 329 -17.88 12.39 -0.82
CA ALA A 329 -17.10 12.09 0.38
C ALA A 329 -15.58 12.05 0.10
N LEU A 330 -15.12 11.45 -1.00
CA LEU A 330 -13.68 11.45 -1.38
C LEU A 330 -13.15 12.86 -1.65
N LYS A 331 -13.95 13.69 -2.32
CA LYS A 331 -13.61 15.07 -2.65
C LYS A 331 -13.47 15.93 -1.39
N ASP A 332 -14.36 15.73 -0.43
CA ASP A 332 -14.40 16.51 0.81
C ASP A 332 -13.37 16.04 1.84
N LEU A 333 -12.92 14.79 1.75
CA LEU A 333 -12.01 14.17 2.71
C LEU A 333 -10.68 14.92 2.86
N ARG A 334 -10.08 15.35 1.74
CA ARG A 334 -8.82 16.13 1.66
C ARG A 334 -7.68 15.62 2.56
N ILE A 335 -7.47 14.31 2.62
CA ILE A 335 -6.38 13.68 3.37
C ILE A 335 -5.49 12.81 2.50
N VAL A 336 -4.35 12.44 3.06
CA VAL A 336 -3.43 11.43 2.51
C VAL A 336 -3.43 10.21 3.44
N GLU A 337 -3.64 9.01 2.88
CA GLU A 337 -3.62 7.73 3.60
C GLU A 337 -2.60 6.79 2.95
N GLY A 338 -1.45 6.61 3.59
CA GLY A 338 -0.34 5.90 2.97
C GLY A 338 0.04 6.57 1.64
N HIS A 339 -0.11 5.84 0.53
CA HIS A 339 0.19 6.33 -0.82
C HIS A 339 -1.02 6.94 -1.55
N TRP A 340 -2.20 6.92 -0.94
CA TRP A 340 -3.40 7.50 -1.53
C TRP A 340 -3.56 8.97 -1.14
N ASN A 341 -3.85 9.81 -2.12
CA ASN A 341 -4.40 11.14 -1.91
C ASN A 341 -5.89 11.10 -2.26
N SER A 342 -6.77 11.58 -1.37
CA SER A 342 -8.22 11.44 -1.55
C SER A 342 -8.75 12.14 -2.80
N CYS A 343 -8.06 13.17 -3.27
CA CYS A 343 -8.48 13.95 -4.44
C CYS A 343 -7.99 13.33 -5.74
N VAL A 344 -6.80 12.75 -5.73
CA VAL A 344 -6.33 11.87 -6.80
C VAL A 344 -7.28 10.67 -6.91
N ALA A 345 -7.67 10.08 -5.77
CA ALA A 345 -8.67 9.01 -5.71
C ALA A 345 -10.00 9.43 -6.33
N TYR A 346 -10.50 10.61 -5.94
CA TYR A 346 -11.70 11.21 -6.50
C TYR A 346 -11.59 11.39 -8.02
N ALA A 347 -10.49 11.96 -8.53
CA ALA A 347 -10.34 12.21 -9.96
C ALA A 347 -10.31 10.91 -10.76
N ILE A 348 -9.61 9.88 -10.27
CA ILE A 348 -9.61 8.55 -10.90
C ILE A 348 -11.02 7.95 -10.87
N ALA A 349 -11.67 7.92 -9.70
CA ALA A 349 -12.98 7.30 -9.54
C ALA A 349 -14.07 8.03 -10.33
N ALA A 350 -14.07 9.36 -10.33
CA ALA A 350 -15.00 10.19 -11.11
C ALA A 350 -14.83 9.94 -12.60
N THR A 351 -13.58 9.91 -13.09
CA THR A 351 -13.29 9.58 -14.49
C THR A 351 -13.80 8.19 -14.85
N ALA A 352 -13.60 7.21 -13.96
CA ALA A 352 -14.09 5.86 -14.18
C ALA A 352 -15.63 5.81 -14.23
N VAL A 353 -16.31 6.53 -13.34
CA VAL A 353 -17.77 6.64 -13.32
C VAL A 353 -18.29 7.28 -14.61
N GLU A 354 -17.67 8.36 -15.07
CA GLU A 354 -18.07 9.02 -16.32
C GLU A 354 -17.92 8.13 -17.55
N ILE A 355 -16.81 7.38 -17.65
CA ILE A 355 -16.59 6.46 -18.77
C ILE A 355 -17.64 5.35 -18.71
N ASP A 356 -17.89 4.77 -17.54
CA ASP A 356 -18.89 3.74 -17.32
C ASP A 356 -20.30 4.21 -17.73
N GLU A 357 -20.70 5.42 -17.33
CA GLU A 357 -21.98 6.02 -17.72
C GLU A 357 -22.07 6.27 -19.23
N LYS A 358 -21.02 6.83 -19.87
CA LYS A 358 -20.99 7.09 -21.33
C LYS A 358 -21.09 5.80 -22.16
N VAL A 359 -20.40 4.75 -21.73
CA VAL A 359 -20.41 3.46 -22.43
C VAL A 359 -21.80 2.79 -22.32
N ASN A 360 -22.44 2.87 -21.15
CA ASN A 360 -23.80 2.34 -20.99
C ASN A 360 -24.87 3.16 -21.74
N ALA A 361 -24.71 4.49 -21.82
CA ALA A 361 -25.62 5.36 -22.59
C ALA A 361 -25.59 5.06 -24.10
N THR A 362 -24.43 4.69 -24.64
CA THR A 362 -24.24 4.37 -26.06
C THR A 362 -24.61 2.94 -26.42
N ASN A 363 -24.87 2.07 -25.44
CA ASN A 363 -25.20 0.65 -25.64
C ASN A 363 -26.48 0.25 -24.89
N PRO A 364 -27.64 0.86 -25.20
CA PRO A 364 -28.89 0.51 -24.54
C PRO A 364 -29.21 -0.98 -24.75
N GLY A 365 -29.31 -1.73 -23.64
CA GLY A 365 -29.58 -3.18 -23.64
C GLY A 365 -28.38 -4.08 -23.28
N LYS A 366 -27.15 -3.54 -23.19
CA LYS A 366 -25.99 -4.27 -22.66
C LYS A 366 -25.47 -3.56 -21.42
N THR A 367 -25.38 -4.28 -20.30
CA THR A 367 -24.69 -3.77 -19.11
C THR A 367 -23.20 -3.95 -19.29
N ILE A 368 -22.51 -2.86 -19.63
CA ILE A 368 -21.07 -2.83 -19.81
C ILE A 368 -20.46 -2.23 -18.55
N ARG A 369 -19.31 -2.76 -18.13
CA ARG A 369 -18.54 -2.17 -17.04
C ARG A 369 -17.12 -1.89 -17.48
N ILE A 370 -16.51 -0.88 -16.89
CA ILE A 370 -15.06 -0.71 -17.01
C ILE A 370 -14.37 -1.24 -15.76
N LYS A 371 -13.22 -1.88 -15.98
CA LYS A 371 -12.29 -2.26 -14.92
C LYS A 371 -11.01 -1.47 -15.08
N LEU A 372 -10.68 -0.70 -14.06
CA LEU A 372 -9.39 -0.03 -13.95
C LEU A 372 -8.30 -1.07 -13.69
N ASP A 373 -7.35 -1.18 -14.62
CA ASP A 373 -6.19 -2.06 -14.50
C ASP A 373 -5.02 -1.34 -13.85
N SER A 374 -4.71 -0.14 -14.37
CA SER A 374 -3.62 0.64 -13.82
C SER A 374 -3.75 2.13 -14.05
N VAL A 375 -3.04 2.92 -13.24
CA VAL A 375 -2.91 4.36 -13.42
C VAL A 375 -1.44 4.74 -13.41
N ASP A 376 -0.92 5.16 -14.56
CA ASP A 376 0.46 5.60 -14.74
C ASP A 376 0.52 7.13 -14.57
N ARG A 377 1.26 7.62 -13.58
CA ARG A 377 1.49 9.06 -13.35
C ARG A 377 2.74 9.53 -14.07
N TRP A 378 2.72 10.77 -14.57
CA TRP A 378 3.82 11.37 -15.34
C TRP A 378 4.36 12.63 -14.66
N LYS A 379 5.60 13.01 -15.03
CA LYS A 379 6.30 14.15 -14.43
C LYS A 379 5.66 15.51 -14.76
N ASP A 380 4.88 15.57 -15.83
CA ASP A 380 4.17 16.76 -16.30
C ASP A 380 2.85 16.99 -15.54
N GLY A 381 2.56 16.19 -14.51
CA GLY A 381 1.32 16.27 -13.74
C GLY A 381 0.12 15.59 -14.42
N THR A 382 0.34 14.82 -15.48
CA THR A 382 -0.71 14.01 -16.11
C THR A 382 -0.75 12.59 -15.55
N MET A 383 -1.92 11.97 -15.64
CA MET A 383 -2.17 10.60 -15.22
C MET A 383 -2.88 9.83 -16.33
N THR A 384 -2.34 8.68 -16.73
CA THR A 384 -2.93 7.81 -17.74
C THR A 384 -3.57 6.58 -17.09
N LEU A 385 -4.89 6.52 -17.13
CA LEU A 385 -5.69 5.40 -16.66
C LEU A 385 -5.78 4.36 -17.77
N LYS A 386 -5.34 3.14 -17.50
CA LYS A 386 -5.55 1.96 -18.35
C LYS A 386 -6.73 1.16 -17.81
N TYR A 387 -7.70 0.86 -18.67
CA TYR A 387 -8.91 0.14 -18.29
C TYR A 387 -9.37 -0.85 -19.38
N TYR A 388 -10.21 -1.80 -18.98
CA TYR A 388 -10.82 -2.80 -19.87
C TYR A 388 -12.34 -2.70 -19.80
N LYS A 389 -13.02 -2.95 -20.91
CA LYS A 389 -14.48 -3.12 -20.94
C LYS A 389 -14.83 -4.58 -20.65
N VAL A 390 -15.79 -4.81 -19.78
CA VAL A 390 -16.27 -6.12 -19.38
C VAL A 390 -17.75 -6.24 -19.72
N PHE A 391 -18.09 -7.29 -20.46
CA PHE A 391 -19.45 -7.62 -20.86
C PHE A 391 -19.88 -8.89 -20.13
N GLY A 392 -20.63 -8.72 -19.05
CA GLY A 392 -20.97 -9.84 -18.15
C GLY A 392 -19.73 -10.40 -17.46
N HIS A 393 -19.20 -11.52 -17.98
CA HIS A 393 -17.98 -12.18 -17.48
C HIS A 393 -16.82 -12.15 -18.48
N LEU A 394 -17.04 -11.63 -19.69
CA LEU A 394 -16.01 -11.63 -20.74
C LEU A 394 -15.34 -10.25 -20.79
N LEU A 395 -14.02 -10.25 -20.69
CA LEU A 395 -13.19 -9.11 -21.12
C LEU A 395 -13.45 -8.91 -22.61
N ALA A 396 -13.86 -7.71 -22.99
CA ALA A 396 -14.10 -7.38 -24.39
C ALA A 396 -13.18 -6.27 -24.86
N GLY A 397 -12.46 -6.56 -25.93
CA GLY A 397 -11.56 -5.63 -26.58
C GLY A 397 -10.22 -5.49 -25.87
N ASP A 398 -9.37 -4.66 -26.48
CA ASP A 398 -8.06 -4.32 -25.99
C ASP A 398 -8.12 -3.33 -24.82
N ALA A 399 -6.97 -3.15 -24.15
CA ALA A 399 -6.84 -2.12 -23.13
C ALA A 399 -7.07 -0.72 -23.72
N GLU A 400 -7.94 0.06 -23.10
CA GLU A 400 -8.17 1.46 -23.43
C GLU A 400 -7.47 2.38 -22.43
N PHE A 401 -7.18 3.60 -22.87
CA PHE A 401 -6.43 4.58 -22.09
C PHE A 401 -7.19 5.90 -22.00
N LYS A 402 -7.21 6.50 -20.80
CA LYS A 402 -7.73 7.84 -20.55
C LYS A 402 -6.71 8.66 -19.80
N THR A 403 -6.30 9.79 -20.36
CA THR A 403 -5.43 10.74 -19.67
C THR A 403 -6.26 11.80 -18.95
N ILE A 404 -5.90 12.10 -17.71
CA ILE A 404 -6.45 13.18 -16.89
C ILE A 404 -5.30 14.01 -16.30
N THR A 405 -5.61 15.24 -15.90
CA THR A 405 -4.68 16.07 -15.13
C THR A 405 -4.82 15.75 -13.65
N GLU A 406 -3.70 15.63 -12.97
CA GLU A 406 -3.69 15.43 -11.53
C GLU A 406 -4.30 16.64 -10.81
N PRO A 407 -5.30 16.45 -9.92
CA PRO A 407 -5.93 17.56 -9.24
C PRO A 407 -5.00 18.16 -8.17
N ALA A 408 -4.89 19.49 -8.16
CA ALA A 408 -4.24 20.22 -7.08
C ALA A 408 -5.15 20.24 -5.85
N CYS A 409 -4.95 19.31 -4.92
CA CYS A 409 -5.79 19.23 -3.73
C CYS A 409 -5.25 19.92 -2.47
N HIS A 410 -3.99 20.34 -2.54
CA HIS A 410 -3.37 21.24 -1.59
C HIS A 410 -2.86 22.43 -2.40
N HIS A 411 -2.86 23.63 -1.83
CA HIS A 411 -2.39 24.87 -2.48
C HIS A 411 -0.87 24.87 -2.66
N GLU A 412 -0.26 23.81 -3.19
CA GLU A 412 1.18 23.77 -3.43
C GLU A 412 1.53 23.12 -4.75
N VAL A 413 2.27 23.90 -5.53
CA VAL A 413 2.50 23.80 -6.97
C VAL A 413 3.55 22.72 -7.33
N ASN A 414 4.13 22.02 -6.35
CA ASN A 414 5.36 21.23 -6.56
C ASN A 414 5.29 19.78 -6.07
N MET A 415 4.21 19.06 -6.39
CA MET A 415 4.21 17.59 -6.34
C MET A 415 4.97 17.03 -7.55
N GLN A 416 6.29 16.82 -7.44
CA GLN A 416 7.04 16.02 -8.43
C GLN A 416 7.16 14.57 -7.94
N TRP A 417 6.30 13.71 -8.48
CA TRP A 417 6.36 12.28 -8.24
C TRP A 417 7.17 11.59 -9.35
N PRO A 418 8.03 10.60 -9.03
CA PRO A 418 8.54 9.72 -10.06
C PRO A 418 7.36 9.02 -10.74
N ALA A 419 7.52 8.67 -12.01
CA ALA A 419 6.47 7.96 -12.73
C ALA A 419 6.14 6.67 -11.95
N VAL A 420 4.86 6.47 -11.61
CA VAL A 420 4.37 5.34 -10.81
C VAL A 420 3.10 4.78 -11.47
N ARG A 421 3.06 3.47 -11.67
CA ARG A 421 1.92 2.63 -12.00
C ARG A 421 1.23 2.17 -10.73
N VAL A 422 -0.01 2.59 -10.52
CA VAL A 422 -0.92 2.01 -9.54
C VAL A 422 -1.54 0.76 -10.15
N VAL A 423 -1.39 -0.43 -9.57
CA VAL A 423 -1.95 -1.67 -10.12
C VAL A 423 -3.19 -2.10 -9.34
N GLN A 424 -4.29 -2.27 -10.09
CA GLN A 424 -5.58 -2.90 -9.76
C GLN A 424 -6.35 -2.29 -8.59
N LEU A 425 -7.22 -1.33 -8.93
CA LEU A 425 -7.93 -0.50 -7.96
C LEU A 425 -9.35 -1.03 -7.67
N HIS A 426 -9.44 -1.88 -6.64
CA HIS A 426 -10.64 -2.17 -5.83
C HIS A 426 -10.44 -1.67 -4.38
N GLY A 427 -9.73 -0.55 -4.22
CA GLY A 427 -9.41 0.05 -2.92
C GLY A 427 -8.02 -0.31 -2.35
N PHE A 428 -7.29 -1.24 -2.97
CA PHE A 428 -5.93 -1.59 -2.55
C PHE A 428 -4.87 -1.03 -3.50
N GLN A 429 -3.70 -0.65 -2.99
CA GLN A 429 -2.61 -0.12 -3.83
C GLN A 429 -1.32 -0.93 -3.70
N ALA A 430 -0.70 -1.12 -4.87
CA ALA A 430 0.72 -1.32 -5.06
C ALA A 430 1.26 -0.26 -6.06
N SER A 431 2.37 0.41 -5.75
CA SER A 431 3.07 1.41 -6.57
C SER A 431 4.29 0.85 -7.31
N VAL A 432 4.17 0.59 -8.61
CA VAL A 432 5.25 0.06 -9.47
C VAL A 432 5.83 1.21 -10.31
N LYS A 433 7.06 1.15 -10.80
CA LYS A 433 7.57 2.13 -11.79
C LYS A 433 7.04 1.81 -13.21
N PRO A 434 6.65 2.78 -14.05
CA PRO A 434 6.25 2.55 -15.44
C PRO A 434 7.40 1.98 -16.26
N ARG A 435 7.08 1.09 -17.19
CA ARG A 435 8.03 0.55 -18.16
C ARG A 435 8.62 1.71 -18.98
N LYS A 436 9.94 1.70 -19.18
CA LYS A 436 10.52 2.38 -20.33
C LYS A 436 9.94 1.73 -21.59
N LEU A 437 9.15 2.47 -22.37
CA LEU A 437 8.92 2.11 -23.77
C LEU A 437 10.30 2.06 -24.44
N HIS A 438 10.55 1.05 -25.28
CA HIS A 438 11.82 0.88 -25.98
C HIS A 438 12.11 2.09 -26.87
N CYS A 439 12.72 3.15 -26.32
CA CYS A 439 13.27 4.24 -27.10
C CYS A 439 14.59 3.77 -27.73
N SER A 440 14.54 3.44 -29.01
CA SER A 440 15.70 3.31 -29.89
C SER A 440 16.22 4.70 -30.27
N CYS A 441 16.76 5.43 -29.29
CA CYS A 441 17.53 6.62 -29.58
C CYS A 441 18.89 6.18 -30.14
N ARG A 442 19.03 6.16 -31.47
CA ARG A 442 20.36 6.11 -32.10
C ARG A 442 21.09 7.42 -31.72
N PRO A 443 22.33 7.37 -31.22
CA PRO A 443 23.12 8.58 -31.06
C PRO A 443 23.35 9.17 -32.46
N ALA A 444 22.93 10.42 -32.65
CA ALA A 444 23.30 11.20 -33.83
C ALA A 444 24.82 11.29 -33.85
N LYS A 445 25.44 10.65 -34.84
CA LYS A 445 26.85 10.87 -35.16
C LYS A 445 26.98 12.33 -35.59
N THR A 446 27.64 13.14 -34.77
CA THR A 446 28.16 14.44 -35.20
C THR A 446 29.23 14.19 -36.26
N GLY A 447 28.90 14.46 -37.52
CA GLY A 447 29.86 14.56 -38.61
C GLY A 447 30.70 15.82 -38.46
N LYS A 448 31.98 15.69 -38.82
CA LYS A 448 32.95 16.78 -38.92
C LYS A 448 32.53 17.83 -39.93
#